data_AF-A0A3D0R7L9-F1
#
_entry.id   AF-A0A3D0R7L9-F1
#
_cell.length_a   1.000
_cell.length_b   1.000
_cell.length_c   1.000
_cell.angle_alpha   90.00
_cell.angle_beta   90.00
_cell.angle_gamma   90.00
#
_symmetry.space_group_name_H-M   'P 1'
#
loop_
_entity.id
_entity.type
_entity.pdbx_description
1 polymer ?
#
loop_
_entity_poly.entity_id
_entity_poly.type
_entity_poly.pdbx_seq_one_letter_code
_entity_poly.pdbx_strand_id
1 'polypeptide(L)'
;KFAVDYDGDGRKDIWDSKPDVFASIANYMKQNGWQYHEPWAIYVTLPTNFNEALEGKKTTKLVSEWTKLGVRTTHGEPLPFPHLKASIIKPFGGPVFLAYPNYKMILRYNNSIYYAGAIGYMADKICQRRND
;
A
#
# COMPACT_ATOMS: atom_id res chain seq x y z
N LYS A 1 -13.36 -15.47 11.78
CA LYS A 1 -12.05 -15.21 12.44
C LYS A 1 -11.84 -13.72 12.77
N PHE A 2 -12.07 -12.80 11.83
CA PHE A 2 -11.72 -11.39 12.01
C PHE A 2 -12.89 -10.48 12.42
N ALA A 3 -14.13 -10.97 12.38
CA ALA A 3 -15.30 -10.18 12.75
C ALA A 3 -15.26 -9.74 14.22
N VAL A 4 -15.61 -8.49 14.47
CA VAL A 4 -15.62 -7.81 15.77
C VAL A 4 -17.02 -7.29 16.03
N ASP A 5 -17.51 -7.52 17.24
CA ASP A 5 -18.68 -6.86 17.82
C ASP A 5 -18.14 -5.57 18.44
N TYR A 6 -18.42 -4.45 17.80
CA TYR A 6 -17.87 -3.15 18.20
C TYR A 6 -18.88 -2.32 18.97
N ASP A 7 -20.16 -2.41 18.63
CA ASP A 7 -21.23 -1.68 19.33
C ASP A 7 -21.70 -2.38 20.63
N GLY A 8 -21.29 -3.63 20.85
CA GLY A 8 -21.47 -4.36 22.11
C GLY A 8 -22.85 -5.01 22.25
N ASP A 9 -23.58 -5.21 21.16
CA ASP A 9 -24.92 -5.80 21.16
C ASP A 9 -24.93 -7.35 21.26
N GLY A 10 -23.73 -7.96 21.26
CA GLY A 10 -23.52 -9.41 21.31
C GLY A 10 -23.48 -10.08 19.94
N ARG A 11 -23.60 -9.33 18.84
CA ARG A 11 -23.54 -9.80 17.45
C ARG A 11 -22.33 -9.20 16.74
N LYS A 12 -21.93 -9.86 15.66
CA LYS A 12 -20.82 -9.43 14.79
C LYS A 12 -21.39 -9.16 13.41
N ASP A 13 -22.24 -8.14 13.33
CA ASP A 13 -23.08 -7.88 12.18
C ASP A 13 -22.32 -7.09 11.10
N ILE A 14 -21.63 -7.84 10.23
CA ILE A 14 -20.91 -7.28 9.09
C ILE A 14 -21.82 -6.93 7.89
N TRP A 15 -23.13 -7.04 8.04
CA TRP A 15 -24.10 -6.72 6.98
C TRP A 15 -24.72 -5.35 7.20
N ASP A 16 -25.27 -5.13 8.40
CA ASP A 16 -26.07 -3.93 8.68
C ASP A 16 -25.44 -2.99 9.72
N SER A 17 -24.51 -3.47 10.56
CA SER A 17 -23.79 -2.63 11.53
C SER A 17 -22.51 -2.02 10.94
N LYS A 18 -22.56 -0.73 10.59
CA LYS A 18 -21.37 0.02 10.15
C LYS A 18 -20.22 -0.02 11.17
N PRO A 19 -20.45 0.16 12.49
CA PRO A 19 -19.40 -0.01 13.49
C PRO A 19 -18.68 -1.36 13.40
N ASP A 20 -19.43 -2.46 13.31
CA ASP A 20 -18.88 -3.81 13.20
C ASP A 20 -18.12 -4.04 11.89
N VAL A 21 -18.64 -3.52 10.77
CA VAL A 21 -17.96 -3.58 9.47
C VAL A 21 -16.58 -2.93 9.55
N PHE A 22 -16.50 -1.69 10.05
CA PHE A 22 -15.22 -0.97 10.12
C PHE A 22 -14.25 -1.61 11.11
N ALA A 23 -14.73 -2.03 12.29
CA ALA A 23 -13.90 -2.71 13.28
C ALA A 23 -13.38 -4.05 12.76
N SER A 24 -14.21 -4.81 12.04
CA SER A 24 -13.84 -6.09 11.43
C SER A 24 -12.80 -5.92 10.32
N ILE A 25 -12.93 -4.89 9.47
CA ILE A 25 -11.93 -4.56 8.44
C ILE A 25 -10.60 -4.17 9.11
N ALA A 26 -10.63 -3.28 10.11
CA ALA A 26 -9.44 -2.85 10.83
C ALA A 26 -8.74 -4.04 11.53
N ASN A 27 -9.51 -4.93 12.16
CA ASN A 27 -8.99 -6.13 12.80
C ASN A 27 -8.36 -7.11 11.78
N TYR A 28 -8.99 -7.29 10.62
CA TYR A 28 -8.41 -8.05 9.51
C TYR A 28 -7.06 -7.46 9.08
N MET A 29 -7.02 -6.15 8.82
CA MET A 29 -5.80 -5.47 8.37
C MET A 29 -4.66 -5.59 9.39
N LYS A 30 -4.97 -5.33 10.68
CA LYS A 30 -4.02 -5.43 11.79
C LYS A 30 -3.45 -6.85 11.92
N GLN A 31 -4.31 -7.88 11.91
CA GLN A 31 -3.87 -9.27 12.02
C GLN A 31 -3.09 -9.76 10.78
N ASN A 32 -3.21 -9.07 9.65
CA ASN A 32 -2.52 -9.42 8.40
C ASN A 32 -1.31 -8.52 8.08
N GLY A 33 -0.81 -7.80 9.09
CA GLY A 33 0.50 -7.13 9.02
C GLY A 33 0.45 -5.68 8.57
N TRP A 34 -0.69 -5.00 8.69
CA TRP A 34 -0.74 -3.55 8.55
C TRP A 34 0.19 -2.87 9.56
N GLN A 35 1.05 -2.00 9.07
CA GLN A 35 1.96 -1.17 9.84
C GLN A 35 1.33 0.20 10.04
N TYR A 36 1.07 0.55 11.30
CA TYR A 36 0.51 1.86 11.62
C TYR A 36 1.50 2.97 11.27
N HIS A 37 0.99 4.10 10.78
CA HIS A 37 1.77 5.25 10.29
C HIS A 37 2.69 5.03 9.07
N GLU A 38 2.84 3.82 8.55
CA GLU A 38 3.56 3.61 7.28
C GLU A 38 2.64 3.86 6.07
N PRO A 39 3.13 4.47 4.98
CA PRO A 39 2.37 4.59 3.74
C PRO A 39 2.12 3.22 3.10
N TRP A 40 1.11 3.11 2.24
CA TRP A 40 0.95 1.93 1.39
C TRP A 40 1.89 2.00 0.17
N ALA A 41 2.01 3.19 -0.44
CA ALA A 41 2.95 3.50 -1.51
C ALA A 41 3.18 5.02 -1.63
N ILE A 42 4.14 5.41 -2.46
CA ILE A 42 4.30 6.77 -3.01
C ILE A 42 4.51 6.69 -4.53
N TYR A 43 4.20 7.77 -5.25
CA TYR A 43 4.49 7.83 -6.68
C TYR A 43 5.97 8.14 -6.94
N VAL A 44 6.52 7.50 -7.95
CA VAL A 44 7.95 7.60 -8.27
C VAL A 44 8.18 7.71 -9.77
N THR A 45 9.33 8.26 -10.11
CA THR A 45 9.88 8.23 -11.46
C THR A 45 11.04 7.23 -11.52
N LEU A 46 11.12 6.51 -12.63
CA LEU A 46 12.21 5.58 -12.92
C LEU A 46 13.22 6.27 -13.83
N PRO A 47 14.53 6.02 -13.66
CA PRO A 47 15.53 6.51 -14.61
C PRO A 47 15.38 5.82 -15.96
N THR A 48 15.84 6.46 -17.03
CA THR A 48 15.69 5.96 -18.42
C THR A 48 16.28 4.57 -18.64
N ASN A 49 17.33 4.21 -17.89
CA ASN A 49 18.01 2.91 -17.96
C ASN A 49 17.58 1.94 -16.85
N PHE A 50 16.39 2.12 -16.26
CA PHE A 50 15.91 1.24 -15.20
C PHE A 50 15.75 -0.20 -15.71
N ASN A 51 16.23 -1.17 -14.92
CA ASN A 51 16.08 -2.58 -15.23
C ASN A 51 14.66 -3.06 -14.87
N GLU A 52 13.79 -3.21 -15.88
CA GLU A 52 12.39 -3.63 -15.69
C GLU A 52 12.23 -5.01 -15.04
N ALA A 53 13.25 -5.87 -15.07
CA ALA A 53 13.22 -7.16 -14.34
C ALA A 53 13.16 -6.98 -12.80
N LEU A 54 13.45 -5.77 -12.30
CA LEU A 54 13.33 -5.42 -10.88
C LEU A 54 11.90 -5.02 -10.48
N GLU A 55 10.98 -4.89 -11.44
CA GLU A 55 9.58 -4.56 -11.16
C GLU A 55 8.82 -5.75 -10.55
N GLY A 56 7.73 -5.43 -9.85
CA GLY A 56 6.76 -6.41 -9.37
C GLY A 56 6.92 -6.81 -7.91
N LYS A 57 6.00 -7.68 -7.47
CA LYS A 57 5.80 -8.03 -6.05
C LYS A 57 6.95 -8.83 -5.43
N LYS A 58 7.77 -9.51 -6.25
CA LYS A 58 8.82 -10.43 -5.81
C LYS A 58 10.11 -9.71 -5.44
N THR A 59 10.42 -8.61 -6.13
CA THR A 59 11.63 -7.83 -5.89
C THR A 59 11.36 -6.81 -4.80
N THR A 60 12.00 -6.98 -3.65
CA THR A 60 11.92 -6.04 -2.52
C THR A 60 13.32 -5.62 -2.14
N LYS A 61 13.56 -4.31 -2.04
CA LYS A 61 14.84 -3.72 -1.62
C LYS A 61 14.60 -2.62 -0.59
N LEU A 62 15.64 -2.19 0.11
CA LEU A 62 15.57 -0.97 0.90
C LEU A 62 15.31 0.23 -0.01
N VAL A 63 14.57 1.22 0.48
CA VAL A 63 14.32 2.48 -0.25
C VAL A 63 15.64 3.17 -0.61
N SER A 64 16.63 3.13 0.27
CA SER A 64 17.98 3.65 -0.01
C SER A 64 18.66 2.95 -1.19
N GLU A 65 18.41 1.67 -1.42
CA GLU A 65 18.92 0.94 -2.60
C GLU A 65 18.20 1.38 -3.87
N TRP A 66 16.87 1.57 -3.83
CA TRP A 66 16.13 2.13 -4.97
C TRP A 66 16.59 3.54 -5.33
N THR A 67 16.91 4.35 -4.32
CA THR A 67 17.47 5.69 -4.51
C THR A 67 18.83 5.61 -5.21
N LYS A 68 19.71 4.67 -4.82
CA LYS A 68 20.99 4.43 -5.51
C LYS A 68 20.80 3.95 -6.95
N LEU A 69 19.73 3.21 -7.22
CA LEU A 69 19.33 2.78 -8.57
C LEU A 69 18.69 3.90 -9.40
N GLY A 70 18.64 5.14 -8.91
CA GLY A 70 18.15 6.30 -9.65
C GLY A 70 16.65 6.54 -9.56
N VAL A 71 15.90 5.74 -8.78
CA VAL A 71 14.48 6.01 -8.53
C VAL A 71 14.34 7.29 -7.70
N ARG A 72 13.40 8.15 -8.08
CA ARG A 72 13.15 9.44 -7.41
C ARG A 72 11.65 9.63 -7.17
N THR A 73 11.30 10.60 -6.32
CA THR A 73 9.91 11.07 -6.25
C THR A 73 9.49 11.66 -7.61
N THR A 74 8.21 11.95 -7.78
CA THR A 74 7.70 12.63 -8.98
C THR A 74 8.28 14.03 -9.19
N HIS A 75 8.86 14.63 -8.14
CA HIS A 75 9.54 15.93 -8.18
C HIS A 75 11.06 15.83 -8.38
N GLY A 76 11.60 14.61 -8.52
CA GLY A 76 13.04 14.41 -8.71
C GLY A 76 13.86 14.33 -7.41
N GLU A 77 13.20 14.37 -6.26
CA GLU A 77 13.85 14.32 -4.94
C GLU A 77 14.23 12.87 -4.53
N PRO A 78 15.17 12.71 -3.59
CA PRO A 78 15.44 11.42 -2.96
C PRO A 78 14.18 10.82 -2.32
N LEU A 79 14.10 9.48 -2.32
CA LEU A 79 12.93 8.79 -1.78
C LEU A 79 12.88 8.91 -0.24
N PRO A 80 11.71 9.20 0.36
CA PRO A 80 11.54 9.23 1.81
C PRO A 80 11.59 7.82 2.41
N PHE A 81 11.87 7.72 3.71
CA PHE A 81 11.95 6.46 4.46
C PHE A 81 13.05 5.50 3.98
N PRO A 82 14.34 5.92 3.95
CA PRO A 82 15.45 5.15 3.37
C PRO A 82 15.68 3.77 4.01
N HIS A 83 15.18 3.57 5.23
CA HIS A 83 15.29 2.33 6.02
C HIS A 83 14.16 1.32 5.76
N LEU A 84 13.05 1.74 5.14
CA LEU A 84 11.95 0.84 4.82
C LEU A 84 12.29 -0.03 3.61
N LYS A 85 11.59 -1.17 3.52
CA LYS A 85 11.63 -2.05 2.36
C LYS A 85 10.44 -1.79 1.46
N ALA A 86 10.68 -1.71 0.16
CA ALA A 86 9.64 -1.47 -0.82
C ALA A 86 9.91 -2.20 -2.14
N SER A 87 8.87 -2.27 -2.98
CA SER A 87 8.88 -2.84 -4.32
C SER A 87 8.46 -1.79 -5.35
N ILE A 88 9.09 -1.76 -6.52
CA ILE A 88 8.60 -0.97 -7.64
C ILE A 88 7.45 -1.73 -8.29
N ILE A 89 6.31 -1.07 -8.43
CA ILE A 89 5.14 -1.64 -9.08
C ILE A 89 4.67 -0.68 -10.18
N LYS A 90 4.43 -1.25 -11.37
CA LYS A 90 3.97 -0.54 -12.56
C LYS A 90 2.72 -1.25 -13.09
N PRO A 91 1.52 -0.76 -12.75
CA PRO A 91 0.29 -1.23 -13.38
C PRO A 91 0.29 -0.84 -14.86
N PHE A 92 -0.32 -1.67 -15.70
CA PHE A 92 -0.51 -1.30 -17.10
C PHE A 92 -1.37 -0.02 -17.21
N GLY A 93 -0.85 1.01 -17.88
CA GLY A 93 -1.53 2.28 -18.07
C GLY A 93 -1.66 3.17 -16.82
N GLY A 94 -1.02 2.80 -15.70
CA GLY A 94 -1.06 3.56 -14.44
C GLY A 94 0.29 4.18 -14.03
N PRO A 95 0.32 5.01 -12.98
CA PRO A 95 1.56 5.56 -12.45
C PRO A 95 2.43 4.47 -11.83
N VAL A 96 3.76 4.66 -11.87
CA VAL A 96 4.70 3.81 -11.14
C VAL A 96 4.68 4.21 -9.67
N PHE A 97 4.66 3.22 -8.78
CA PHE A 97 4.73 3.47 -7.35
C PHE A 97 5.74 2.58 -6.63
N LEU A 98 6.30 3.16 -5.56
CA LEU A 98 7.13 2.47 -4.59
C LEU A 98 6.23 1.93 -3.49
N ALA A 99 5.93 0.63 -3.56
CA ALA A 99 4.98 -0.07 -2.69
C ALA A 99 5.65 -0.59 -1.41
N TYR A 100 5.14 -0.16 -0.25
CA TYR A 100 5.60 -0.52 1.09
C TYR A 100 4.87 -1.77 1.64
N PRO A 101 5.20 -2.26 2.85
CA PRO A 101 4.55 -3.45 3.42
C PRO A 101 3.02 -3.36 3.48
N ASN A 102 2.46 -2.17 3.69
CA ASN A 102 1.02 -1.94 3.70
C ASN A 102 0.32 -2.25 2.36
N TYR A 103 1.01 -2.08 1.22
CA TYR A 103 0.49 -2.54 -0.06
C TYR A 103 0.39 -4.07 -0.14
N LYS A 104 1.38 -4.78 0.43
CA LYS A 104 1.35 -6.25 0.52
C LYS A 104 0.21 -6.72 1.42
N MET A 105 -0.14 -5.96 2.46
CA MET A 105 -1.33 -6.23 3.28
C MET A 105 -2.60 -6.14 2.42
N ILE A 106 -2.79 -5.06 1.66
CA ILE A 106 -3.98 -4.91 0.78
C ILE A 106 -4.09 -6.08 -0.22
N LEU A 107 -2.95 -6.53 -0.77
CA LEU A 107 -2.89 -7.70 -1.65
C LEU A 107 -3.33 -9.01 -0.99
N ARG A 108 -3.31 -9.13 0.34
CA ARG A 108 -3.82 -10.33 1.04
C ARG A 108 -5.34 -10.43 0.96
N TYR A 109 -6.02 -9.30 0.84
CA TYR A 109 -7.47 -9.29 0.64
C TYR A 109 -7.82 -9.75 -0.78
N ASN A 110 -7.11 -9.23 -1.79
CA ASN A 110 -7.19 -9.67 -3.17
C ASN A 110 -5.82 -9.50 -3.85
N ASN A 111 -5.26 -10.60 -4.37
CA ASN A 111 -3.89 -10.68 -4.88
C ASN A 111 -3.70 -10.06 -6.29
N SER A 112 -4.35 -8.94 -6.55
CA SER A 112 -4.29 -8.16 -7.79
C SER A 112 -3.59 -6.83 -7.58
N ILE A 113 -2.59 -6.54 -8.42
CA ILE A 113 -1.84 -5.27 -8.41
C ILE A 113 -2.78 -4.09 -8.70
N TYR A 114 -3.71 -4.26 -9.63
CA TYR A 114 -4.71 -3.24 -9.96
C TYR A 114 -5.66 -2.98 -8.80
N TYR A 115 -6.15 -4.04 -8.14
CA TYR A 115 -7.02 -3.91 -6.98
C TYR A 115 -6.32 -3.13 -5.86
N ALA A 116 -5.11 -3.55 -5.48
CA ALA A 116 -4.40 -2.92 -4.38
C ALA A 116 -4.02 -1.46 -4.69
N GLY A 117 -3.63 -1.17 -5.94
CA GLY A 117 -3.36 0.19 -6.39
C GLY A 117 -4.61 1.08 -6.40
N ALA A 118 -5.75 0.56 -6.87
CA ALA A 118 -7.01 1.29 -6.91
C ALA A 118 -7.55 1.60 -5.50
N ILE A 119 -7.49 0.63 -4.57
CA ILE A 119 -7.90 0.83 -3.17
C ILE A 119 -7.00 1.86 -2.48
N GLY A 120 -5.67 1.75 -2.63
CA GLY A 120 -4.73 2.72 -2.08
C GLY A 120 -4.99 4.13 -2.61
N TYR A 121 -5.12 4.26 -3.93
CA TYR A 121 -5.43 5.54 -4.59
C TYR A 121 -6.76 6.14 -4.12
N MET A 122 -7.83 5.34 -4.06
CA MET A 122 -9.14 5.80 -3.61
C MET A 122 -9.10 6.26 -2.16
N ALA A 123 -8.39 5.54 -1.28
CA ALA A 123 -8.20 5.93 0.11
C ALA A 123 -7.48 7.27 0.24
N ASP A 124 -6.41 7.49 -0.53
CA ASP A 124 -5.70 8.78 -0.54
C ASP A 124 -6.60 9.92 -1.03
N LYS A 125 -7.43 9.67 -2.06
CA LYS A 125 -8.39 10.67 -2.56
C LYS A 125 -9.48 11.02 -1.55
N ILE A 126 -10.02 10.03 -0.83
CA ILE A 126 -11.01 10.26 0.23
C ILE A 126 -10.39 11.06 1.39
N CYS A 127 -9.19 10.69 1.81
CA CYS A 127 -8.48 11.34 2.92
C CYS A 127 -7.78 12.66 2.52
N GLN A 128 -7.87 13.07 1.26
CA GLN A 128 -7.15 14.22 0.70
C GLN A 128 -5.64 14.15 0.95
N ARG A 129 -5.08 12.94 0.98
CA ARG A 129 -3.66 12.70 1.19
C ARG A 129 -2.88 13.01 -0.09
N ARG A 130 -1.78 13.74 0.05
CA ARG A 130 -0.78 13.97 -0.99
C ARG A 130 0.20 12.78 -1.03
N ASN A 131 0.52 12.30 -2.24
CA ASN A 131 1.29 11.08 -2.50
C ASN A 131 2.69 11.38 -3.05
N ASP A 132 3.14 12.60 -2.78
CA ASP A 132 4.31 13.30 -3.27
C ASP A 132 5.25 13.65 -2.11
#